data_AF-A0A7K5W7Z3-F1
#
_entry.id   AF-A0A7K5W7Z3-F1
#
_cell.length_a   1.000
_cell.length_b   1.000
_cell.length_c   1.000
_cell.angle_alpha   90.00
_cell.angle_beta   90.00
_cell.angle_gamma   90.00
#
_symmetry.space_group_name_H-M   'P 1'
#
loop_
_entity.id
_entity.type
_entity.pdbx_description
1 polymer ?
#
loop_
_entity_poly.entity_id
_entity_poly.type
_entity_poly.pdbx_seq_one_letter_code
_entity_poly.pdbx_strand_id
1 'polypeptide(L)'
;GAASYNSFYVFCKNFCQAVKPGKLRVRCSVCKQGTLTLARGPSCWDDVLIPNRIGGVCQSRGCAGNVAEFYFKCGAHPTADSETSVALNLVTTNSRSITCITCTDIRSPVLVFQCVHRHVICLDCFHLYCVTMLNDRQFIHDLELGYSLPCVAGCPDSLIKELHHFRILGEEQYNRYQRYGAEECVLQMGGVLCPTPGCGAGLLPEPGLRRIVCEPGNGIGCGSVFCRECKEEFHEGECNSLLSPQGATAQKGYVVDEHAAMKARWEEASRETIKKTTKPCPNCNIPVEKNGGCMHMKCPRPQCRFEWCWNCGLEWNRTCMGDHWFD
;
A
#
# COMPACT_ATOMS: atom_id res chain seq x y z
N GLY A 1 23.78 12.61 15.60
CA GLY A 1 22.70 13.27 14.84
C GLY A 1 21.52 12.33 14.77
N ALA A 2 20.31 12.80 15.09
CA ALA A 2 19.13 11.94 15.04
C ALA A 2 18.88 11.50 13.59
N ALA A 3 18.76 10.19 13.36
CA ALA A 3 18.39 9.65 12.06
C ALA A 3 17.04 10.22 11.61
N SER A 4 16.89 10.57 10.33
CA SER A 4 15.62 11.07 9.80
C SER A 4 14.55 9.98 9.91
N TYR A 5 13.56 10.18 10.76
CA TYR A 5 12.43 9.27 10.93
C TYR A 5 11.28 9.71 10.01
N ASN A 6 10.70 8.77 9.27
CA ASN A 6 9.58 9.03 8.36
C ASN A 6 8.42 8.10 8.72
N SER A 7 7.25 8.65 9.03
CA SER A 7 6.04 7.86 9.25
C SER A 7 5.29 7.58 7.96
N PHE A 8 5.52 8.40 6.93
CA PHE A 8 4.73 8.38 5.71
C PHE A 8 5.56 7.84 4.54
N TYR A 9 4.94 6.97 3.75
CA TYR A 9 5.49 6.49 2.49
C TYR A 9 4.51 6.79 1.36
N VAL A 10 5.06 7.12 0.20
CA VAL A 10 4.29 7.40 -1.03
C VAL A 10 4.88 6.63 -2.20
N PHE A 11 4.05 6.37 -3.20
CA PHE A 11 4.55 5.94 -4.51
C PHE A 11 4.76 7.17 -5.41
N CYS A 12 6.02 7.51 -5.70
CA CYS A 12 6.33 8.60 -6.63
C CYS A 12 6.36 8.06 -8.07
N LYS A 13 5.36 8.46 -8.87
CA LYS A 13 5.18 7.96 -10.25
C LYS A 13 6.17 8.58 -11.24
N ASN A 14 6.39 9.89 -11.17
CA ASN A 14 7.02 10.62 -12.27
C ASN A 14 8.55 10.52 -12.28
N PHE A 15 9.19 10.59 -11.11
CA PHE A 15 10.66 10.68 -11.02
C PHE A 15 11.29 9.43 -10.43
N CYS A 16 10.75 8.90 -9.33
CA CYS A 16 11.39 7.79 -8.62
C CYS A 16 10.91 6.42 -9.09
N GLN A 17 9.68 6.31 -9.59
CA GLN A 17 8.99 5.06 -9.93
C GLN A 17 9.08 4.00 -8.81
N ALA A 18 9.06 4.45 -7.56
CA ALA A 18 9.32 3.62 -6.40
C ALA A 18 8.68 4.20 -5.14
N VAL A 19 8.62 3.36 -4.10
CA VAL A 19 8.24 3.77 -2.75
C VAL A 19 9.31 4.68 -2.17
N LYS A 20 8.91 5.87 -1.71
CA LYS A 20 9.79 6.86 -1.09
C LYS A 20 9.15 7.45 0.16
N PRO A 21 9.94 8.04 1.06
CA PRO A 21 9.40 8.85 2.14
C PRO A 21 8.44 9.91 1.59
N GLY A 22 7.29 10.03 2.22
CA GLY A 22 6.26 10.99 1.91
C GLY A 22 6.35 12.20 2.82
N LYS A 23 5.99 13.37 2.28
CA LYS A 23 5.84 14.60 3.04
C LYS A 23 4.37 14.99 3.10
N LEU A 24 3.79 14.94 4.29
CA LEU A 24 2.43 15.38 4.55
C LEU A 24 2.34 16.91 4.42
N ARG A 25 1.28 17.37 3.75
CA ARG A 25 0.95 18.78 3.59
C ARG A 25 -0.53 18.97 3.84
N VAL A 26 -0.87 20.20 4.20
CA VAL A 26 -2.24 20.62 4.43
C VAL A 26 -2.49 21.95 3.74
N ARG A 27 -3.68 22.10 3.17
CA ARG A 27 -4.18 23.32 2.56
C ARG A 27 -5.64 23.54 2.90
N CYS A 28 -6.11 24.77 2.72
CA CYS A 28 -7.53 25.07 2.80
C CYS A 28 -8.27 24.37 1.65
N SER A 29 -9.35 23.65 1.95
CA SER A 29 -10.15 22.94 0.93
C SER A 29 -10.75 23.87 -0.13
N VAL A 30 -11.07 25.12 0.25
CA VAL A 30 -11.66 26.15 -0.62
C VAL A 30 -10.62 26.84 -1.51
N CYS A 31 -9.69 27.63 -0.94
CA CYS A 31 -8.73 28.42 -1.73
C CYS A 31 -7.47 27.66 -2.14
N LYS A 32 -7.30 26.40 -1.69
CA LYS A 32 -6.12 25.54 -1.95
C LYS A 32 -4.77 26.11 -1.48
N GLN A 33 -4.76 27.17 -0.68
CA GLN A 33 -3.55 27.76 -0.11
C GLN A 33 -3.15 27.09 1.22
N GLY A 34 -1.84 27.04 1.50
CA GLY A 34 -1.25 26.55 2.75
C GLY A 34 -1.40 27.50 3.94
N THR A 35 -2.53 28.20 4.05
CA THR A 35 -2.81 29.25 5.06
C THR A 35 -3.84 28.80 6.09
N LEU A 36 -4.16 27.51 6.14
CA LEU A 36 -5.13 26.97 7.08
C LEU A 36 -4.48 26.64 8.43
N THR A 37 -4.97 27.25 9.51
CA THR A 37 -4.60 26.88 10.87
C THR A 37 -5.56 25.82 11.39
N LEU A 38 -5.04 24.65 11.74
CA LEU A 38 -5.84 23.51 12.19
C LEU A 38 -6.33 23.69 13.62
N ALA A 39 -7.56 23.23 13.90
CA ALA A 39 -8.08 23.16 15.27
C ALA A 39 -7.37 22.08 16.11
N ARG A 40 -6.96 20.98 15.47
CA ARG A 40 -6.11 19.92 16.03
C ARG A 40 -5.21 19.32 14.95
N GLY A 41 -4.05 18.79 15.33
CA GLY A 41 -3.22 18.00 14.43
C GLY A 41 -3.85 16.62 14.11
N PRO A 42 -3.53 16.02 12.95
CA PRO A 42 -3.90 14.64 12.66
C PRO A 42 -3.20 13.66 13.61
N SER A 43 -3.88 12.55 13.90
CA SER A 43 -3.39 11.52 14.82
C SER A 43 -3.38 10.11 14.22
N CYS A 44 -3.97 9.92 13.03
CA CYS A 44 -4.04 8.64 12.34
C CYS A 44 -4.28 8.86 10.83
N TRP A 45 -4.24 7.77 10.05
CA TRP A 45 -4.51 7.81 8.61
C TRP A 45 -5.91 8.30 8.26
N ASP A 46 -6.94 7.95 9.04
CA ASP A 46 -8.31 8.39 8.77
C ASP A 46 -8.44 9.92 8.79
N ASP A 47 -7.73 10.58 9.70
CA ASP A 47 -7.71 12.05 9.82
C ASP A 47 -7.21 12.76 8.55
N VAL A 48 -6.38 12.09 7.73
CA VAL A 48 -5.77 12.66 6.52
C VAL A 48 -6.31 12.07 5.21
N LEU A 49 -6.89 10.88 5.24
CA LEU A 49 -7.45 10.22 4.05
C LEU A 49 -8.94 10.54 3.87
N ILE A 50 -9.71 10.69 4.96
CA ILE A 50 -11.15 10.98 4.88
C ILE A 50 -11.34 12.49 4.69
N PRO A 51 -11.99 12.93 3.60
CA PRO A 51 -12.26 14.35 3.37
C PRO A 51 -13.08 14.98 4.51
N ASN A 52 -12.85 16.27 4.74
CA ASN A 52 -13.64 17.09 5.68
C ASN A 52 -13.58 16.68 7.16
N ARG A 53 -12.62 15.84 7.57
CA ARG A 53 -12.53 15.32 8.94
C ARG A 53 -11.90 16.28 9.95
N ILE A 54 -10.95 17.11 9.52
CA ILE A 54 -10.31 18.11 10.38
C ILE A 54 -10.70 19.51 9.93
N GLY A 55 -11.25 20.27 10.87
CA GLY A 55 -11.56 21.69 10.70
C GLY A 55 -10.37 22.60 11.04
N GLY A 56 -10.49 23.85 10.63
CA GLY A 56 -9.54 24.90 10.90
C GLY A 56 -10.08 26.28 10.52
N VAL A 57 -9.20 27.28 10.53
CA VAL A 57 -9.55 28.64 10.08
C VAL A 57 -8.53 29.07 9.04
N CYS A 58 -8.99 29.37 7.82
CA CYS A 58 -8.15 29.87 6.75
C CYS A 58 -7.75 31.32 7.03
N GLN A 59 -6.45 31.60 6.99
CA GLN A 59 -5.89 32.93 7.23
C GLN A 59 -5.80 33.77 5.94
N SER A 60 -6.25 33.24 4.80
CA SER A 60 -6.24 33.97 3.53
C SER A 60 -7.35 35.04 3.49
N ARG A 61 -7.00 36.24 3.01
CA ARG A 61 -7.95 37.36 2.91
C ARG A 61 -9.10 36.99 1.97
N GLY A 62 -10.34 37.10 2.45
CA GLY A 62 -11.54 36.81 1.66
C GLY A 62 -11.88 35.32 1.55
N CYS A 63 -11.19 34.43 2.28
CA CYS A 63 -11.52 33.00 2.29
C CYS A 63 -12.24 32.62 3.60
N ALA A 64 -13.47 32.15 3.48
CA ALA A 64 -14.26 31.60 4.60
C ALA A 64 -14.05 30.09 4.81
N GLY A 65 -12.98 29.52 4.26
CA GLY A 65 -12.70 28.09 4.33
C GLY A 65 -12.37 27.64 5.75
N ASN A 66 -13.06 26.60 6.21
CA ASN A 66 -12.94 26.07 7.57
C ASN A 66 -12.54 24.58 7.62
N VAL A 67 -12.14 24.01 6.48
CA VAL A 67 -11.85 22.58 6.35
C VAL A 67 -10.45 22.35 5.79
N ALA A 68 -9.76 21.38 6.38
CA ALA A 68 -8.46 20.90 5.94
C ALA A 68 -8.57 19.91 4.80
N GLU A 69 -7.71 20.10 3.80
CA GLU A 69 -7.42 19.12 2.77
C GLU A 69 -5.96 18.71 2.92
N PHE A 70 -5.75 17.43 3.23
CA PHE A 70 -4.41 16.85 3.31
C PHE A 70 -4.00 16.23 1.98
N TYR A 71 -2.71 16.30 1.69
CA TYR A 71 -2.12 15.66 0.53
C TYR A 71 -0.66 15.32 0.81
N PHE A 72 -0.11 14.40 0.01
CA PHE A 72 1.27 13.95 0.17
C PHE A 72 2.11 14.29 -1.05
N LYS A 73 3.39 14.55 -0.81
CA LYS A 73 4.42 14.80 -1.82
C LYS A 73 5.58 13.82 -1.62
N CYS A 74 6.33 13.55 -2.69
CA CYS A 74 7.58 12.81 -2.57
C CYS A 74 8.59 13.61 -1.74
N GLY A 75 9.21 12.97 -0.75
CA GLY A 75 10.25 13.57 0.10
C GLY A 75 11.66 13.46 -0.47
N ALA A 76 11.86 12.68 -1.55
CA ALA A 76 13.18 12.37 -2.11
C ALA A 76 13.70 13.41 -3.11
N HIS A 77 12.84 14.29 -3.62
CA HIS A 77 13.22 15.37 -4.55
C HIS A 77 12.34 16.60 -4.30
N PRO A 78 12.77 17.80 -4.75
CA PRO A 78 11.89 18.96 -4.80
C PRO A 78 10.65 18.68 -5.67
N THR A 79 9.48 19.14 -5.22
CA THR A 79 8.20 18.93 -5.91
C THR A 79 7.46 20.25 -6.09
N ALA A 80 6.80 20.43 -7.22
CA ALA A 80 5.92 21.58 -7.46
C ALA A 80 4.66 21.52 -6.59
N ASP A 81 3.90 22.62 -6.50
CA ASP A 81 2.67 22.66 -5.68
C ASP A 81 1.48 21.87 -6.24
N SER A 82 1.47 21.64 -7.55
CA SER A 82 0.49 20.78 -8.22
C SER A 82 0.80 19.29 -8.07
N GLU A 83 2.03 18.93 -7.73
CA GLU A 83 2.44 17.52 -7.64
C GLU A 83 1.93 16.90 -6.34
N THR A 84 1.22 15.77 -6.51
CA THR A 84 0.76 14.94 -5.41
C THR A 84 1.21 13.51 -5.64
N SER A 85 1.45 12.79 -4.56
CA SER A 85 1.80 11.37 -4.58
C SER A 85 0.79 10.62 -3.72
N VAL A 86 0.45 9.40 -4.13
CA VAL A 86 -0.50 8.57 -3.38
C VAL A 86 0.17 8.04 -2.13
N ALA A 87 -0.49 8.22 -1.00
CA ALA A 87 -0.01 7.70 0.27
C ALA A 87 -0.21 6.18 0.35
N LEU A 88 0.82 5.49 0.81
CA LEU A 88 0.79 4.05 1.05
C LEU A 88 0.56 3.83 2.55
N ASN A 89 -0.70 3.91 2.97
CA ASN A 89 -1.09 3.91 4.37
C ASN A 89 -0.81 2.59 5.11
N LEU A 90 -0.53 1.50 4.38
CA LEU A 90 -0.13 0.22 4.97
C LEU A 90 1.40 0.10 5.11
N VAL A 91 2.17 1.00 4.49
CA VAL A 91 3.63 0.97 4.53
C VAL A 91 4.14 1.89 5.63
N THR A 92 4.99 1.37 6.52
CA THR A 92 5.53 2.12 7.65
C THR A 92 6.99 1.73 7.95
N THR A 93 7.68 2.59 8.69
CA THR A 93 9.04 2.33 9.17
C THR A 93 8.99 1.25 10.24
N ASN A 94 9.82 0.21 10.09
CA ASN A 94 9.90 -0.87 11.07
C ASN A 94 10.75 -0.48 12.30
N SER A 95 10.28 0.52 13.06
CA SER A 95 10.95 1.01 14.28
C SER A 95 10.95 -0.03 15.42
N ARG A 96 10.11 -1.06 15.32
CA ARG A 96 9.95 -2.14 16.29
C ARG A 96 10.82 -3.36 15.98
N SER A 97 11.56 -3.34 14.87
CA SER A 97 12.42 -4.45 14.42
C SER A 97 11.66 -5.78 14.31
N ILE A 98 10.41 -5.73 13.84
CA ILE A 98 9.57 -6.92 13.66
C ILE A 98 10.06 -7.71 12.44
N THR A 99 10.11 -9.02 12.58
CA THR A 99 10.51 -9.94 11.50
C THR A 99 9.42 -10.06 10.44
N CYS A 100 9.81 -10.18 9.17
CA CYS A 100 8.89 -10.49 8.08
C CYS A 100 8.20 -11.85 8.28
N ILE A 101 6.89 -11.92 8.05
CA ILE A 101 6.09 -13.15 8.15
C ILE A 101 6.56 -14.27 7.22
N THR A 102 7.16 -13.94 6.07
CA THR A 102 7.64 -14.94 5.10
C THR A 102 9.11 -15.28 5.31
N CYS A 103 10.02 -14.30 5.17
CA CYS A 103 11.45 -14.56 5.17
C CYS A 103 12.10 -14.49 6.56
N THR A 104 11.36 -14.09 7.59
CA THR A 104 11.84 -13.89 8.97
C THR A 104 12.92 -12.84 9.17
N ASP A 105 13.35 -12.15 8.11
CA ASP A 105 14.32 -11.05 8.20
C ASP A 105 13.69 -9.77 8.78
N ILE A 106 14.52 -8.96 9.44
CA ILE A 106 14.17 -7.61 9.87
C ILE A 106 14.54 -6.63 8.74
N ARG A 107 13.51 -6.05 8.11
CA ARG A 107 13.66 -5.09 7.00
C ARG A 107 12.91 -3.80 7.32
N SER A 108 13.23 -2.71 6.61
CA SER A 108 12.51 -1.44 6.72
C SER A 108 12.55 -0.69 5.38
N PRO A 109 11.44 -0.12 4.89
CA PRO A 109 10.09 -0.19 5.46
C PRO A 109 9.43 -1.58 5.33
N VAL A 110 8.29 -1.73 5.99
CA VAL A 110 7.43 -2.94 5.95
C VAL A 110 6.00 -2.56 5.64
N LEU A 111 5.23 -3.52 5.12
CA LEU A 111 3.78 -3.42 4.96
C LEU A 111 3.09 -4.12 6.14
N VAL A 112 2.10 -3.46 6.73
CA VAL A 112 1.29 -3.96 7.84
C VAL A 112 -0.14 -4.17 7.34
N PHE A 113 -0.59 -5.41 7.28
CA PHE A 113 -1.95 -5.73 6.86
C PHE A 113 -2.99 -5.24 7.86
N GLN A 114 -4.21 -4.95 7.38
CA GLN A 114 -5.35 -4.53 8.20
C GLN A 114 -6.13 -5.72 8.79
N CYS A 115 -5.45 -6.83 9.08
CA CYS A 115 -6.06 -7.97 9.77
C CYS A 115 -6.02 -7.78 11.31
N VAL A 116 -6.77 -8.61 12.03
CA VAL A 116 -6.83 -8.60 13.51
C VAL A 116 -5.44 -8.70 14.16
N HIS A 117 -4.53 -9.48 13.58
CA HIS A 117 -3.17 -9.65 14.12
C HIS A 117 -2.16 -8.62 13.60
N ARG A 118 -2.58 -7.74 12.68
CA ARG A 118 -1.73 -6.75 12.00
C ARG A 118 -0.40 -7.36 11.52
N HIS A 119 -0.49 -8.41 10.71
CA HIS A 119 0.69 -9.13 10.23
C HIS A 119 1.62 -8.22 9.40
N VAL A 120 2.92 -8.44 9.54
CA VAL A 120 3.99 -7.63 8.97
C VAL A 120 4.73 -8.41 7.88
N ILE A 121 4.89 -7.79 6.71
CA ILE A 121 5.64 -8.35 5.58
C ILE A 121 6.63 -7.31 5.04
N CYS A 122 7.84 -7.72 4.68
CA CYS A 122 8.78 -6.82 4.00
C CYS A 122 8.33 -6.55 2.55
N LEU A 123 8.76 -5.44 1.96
CA LEU A 123 8.33 -5.06 0.61
C LEU A 123 8.76 -6.08 -0.47
N ASP A 124 9.92 -6.72 -0.30
CA ASP A 124 10.42 -7.74 -1.22
C ASP A 124 9.50 -8.98 -1.22
N CYS A 125 9.13 -9.48 -0.03
CA CYS A 125 8.19 -10.60 0.09
C CYS A 125 6.78 -10.21 -0.34
N PHE A 126 6.36 -8.96 -0.13
CA PHE A 126 5.07 -8.46 -0.63
C PHE A 126 5.01 -8.44 -2.16
N HIS A 127 6.10 -8.03 -2.82
CA HIS A 127 6.23 -8.12 -4.28
C HIS A 127 6.06 -9.56 -4.75
N LEU A 128 6.83 -10.49 -4.17
CA LEU A 128 6.76 -11.91 -4.52
C LEU A 128 5.36 -12.49 -4.27
N TYR A 129 4.74 -12.19 -3.12
CA TYR A 129 3.37 -12.60 -2.80
C TYR A 129 2.39 -12.17 -3.90
N CYS A 130 2.40 -10.90 -4.27
CA CYS A 130 1.51 -10.40 -5.30
C CYS A 130 1.78 -11.04 -6.67
N VAL A 131 3.05 -11.21 -7.07
CA VAL A 131 3.40 -11.85 -8.36
C VAL A 131 2.97 -13.31 -8.39
N THR A 132 3.18 -14.07 -7.31
CA THR A 132 2.70 -15.45 -7.19
C THR A 132 1.18 -15.50 -7.34
N MET A 133 0.46 -14.66 -6.60
CA MET A 133 -1.00 -14.63 -6.68
C MET A 133 -1.53 -14.15 -8.04
N LEU A 134 -0.81 -13.28 -8.75
CA LEU A 134 -1.17 -12.87 -10.12
C LEU A 134 -1.01 -14.03 -11.10
N ASN A 135 0.09 -14.78 -10.99
CA ASN A 135 0.36 -15.92 -11.87
C ASN A 135 -0.60 -17.08 -11.61
N ASP A 136 -0.88 -17.37 -10.34
CA ASP A 136 -1.76 -18.48 -9.92
C ASP A 136 -3.24 -18.10 -9.98
N ARG A 137 -3.56 -16.86 -10.37
CA ARG A 137 -4.91 -16.30 -10.46
C ARG A 137 -5.72 -16.42 -9.18
N GLN A 138 -5.11 -16.03 -8.06
CA GLN A 138 -5.70 -16.12 -6.71
C GLN A 138 -6.06 -14.75 -6.11
N PHE A 139 -6.22 -13.71 -6.94
CA PHE A 139 -6.77 -12.43 -6.45
C PHE A 139 -8.25 -12.59 -6.11
N ILE A 140 -8.67 -11.94 -5.02
CA ILE A 140 -10.05 -11.99 -4.56
C ILE A 140 -10.80 -10.79 -5.15
N HIS A 141 -11.93 -11.06 -5.80
CA HIS A 141 -12.83 -10.03 -6.29
C HIS A 141 -13.75 -9.57 -5.16
N ASP A 142 -13.73 -8.27 -4.88
CA ASP A 142 -14.69 -7.57 -4.03
C ASP A 142 -15.52 -6.60 -4.89
N LEU A 143 -16.83 -6.51 -4.62
CA LEU A 143 -17.75 -5.74 -5.47
C LEU A 143 -17.50 -4.23 -5.43
N GLU A 144 -16.94 -3.70 -4.34
CA GLU A 144 -16.70 -2.27 -4.16
C GLU A 144 -15.25 -1.89 -4.47
N LEU A 145 -14.30 -2.78 -4.15
CA LEU A 145 -12.87 -2.54 -4.33
C LEU A 145 -12.32 -3.04 -5.66
N GLY A 146 -12.95 -4.05 -6.28
CA GLY A 146 -12.38 -4.81 -7.39
C GLY A 146 -11.46 -5.93 -6.92
N TYR A 147 -10.43 -6.26 -7.70
CA TYR A 147 -9.50 -7.34 -7.37
C TYR A 147 -8.44 -6.89 -6.36
N SER A 148 -8.30 -7.61 -5.26
CA SER A 148 -7.30 -7.32 -4.23
C SER A 148 -6.77 -8.61 -3.58
N LEU A 149 -5.84 -8.44 -2.64
CA LEU A 149 -5.26 -9.54 -1.87
C LEU A 149 -5.49 -9.34 -0.37
N PRO A 150 -5.80 -10.42 0.36
CA PRO A 150 -5.90 -10.40 1.80
C PRO A 150 -4.51 -10.45 2.42
N CYS A 151 -4.47 -10.46 3.76
CA CYS A 151 -3.31 -10.85 4.53
C CYS A 151 -2.79 -12.21 4.06
N VAL A 152 -1.47 -12.29 3.86
CA VAL A 152 -0.78 -13.50 3.41
C VAL A 152 -1.01 -14.73 4.30
N ALA A 153 -1.34 -14.52 5.59
CA ALA A 153 -1.71 -15.58 6.52
C ALA A 153 -3.16 -16.07 6.38
N GLY A 154 -3.93 -15.56 5.41
CA GLY A 154 -5.32 -15.95 5.19
C GLY A 154 -6.31 -15.40 6.22
N CYS A 155 -5.99 -14.31 6.91
CA CYS A 155 -6.90 -13.71 7.89
C CYS A 155 -8.18 -13.17 7.22
N PRO A 156 -9.36 -13.30 7.88
CA PRO A 156 -10.59 -12.70 7.38
C PRO A 156 -10.51 -11.17 7.38
N ASP A 157 -11.37 -10.53 6.57
CA ASP A 157 -11.57 -9.07 6.50
C ASP A 157 -10.29 -8.24 6.35
N SER A 158 -9.31 -8.78 5.62
CA SER A 158 -7.96 -8.23 5.56
C SER A 158 -7.53 -7.77 4.16
N LEU A 159 -8.49 -7.57 3.26
CA LEU A 159 -8.26 -7.09 1.90
C LEU A 159 -7.63 -5.70 1.91
N ILE A 160 -6.63 -5.50 1.04
CA ILE A 160 -6.02 -4.19 0.82
C ILE A 160 -7.03 -3.29 0.10
N LYS A 161 -7.47 -2.23 0.79
CA LYS A 161 -8.49 -1.30 0.26
C LYS A 161 -7.91 -0.27 -0.71
N GLU A 162 -6.67 0.15 -0.50
CA GLU A 162 -5.99 1.13 -1.36
C GLU A 162 -5.18 0.39 -2.44
N LEU A 163 -5.74 0.25 -3.65
CA LEU A 163 -5.14 -0.50 -4.74
C LEU A 163 -3.81 0.08 -5.24
N HIS A 164 -3.50 1.34 -4.92
CA HIS A 164 -2.20 1.93 -5.26
C HIS A 164 -1.02 1.23 -4.57
N HIS A 165 -1.24 0.41 -3.54
CA HIS A 165 -0.19 -0.46 -2.97
C HIS A 165 0.36 -1.44 -4.01
N PHE A 166 -0.44 -1.90 -4.97
CA PHE A 166 0.04 -2.79 -6.02
C PHE A 166 0.98 -2.11 -7.02
N ARG A 167 1.13 -0.78 -7.00
CA ARG A 167 2.18 -0.10 -7.78
C ARG A 167 3.59 -0.46 -7.34
N ILE A 168 3.76 -1.00 -6.13
CA ILE A 168 5.03 -1.55 -5.64
C ILE A 168 5.54 -2.67 -6.55
N LEU A 169 4.66 -3.33 -7.30
CA LEU A 169 5.02 -4.38 -8.25
C LEU A 169 5.89 -3.91 -9.42
N GLY A 170 5.96 -2.60 -9.65
CA GLY A 170 6.55 -2.01 -10.84
C GLY A 170 5.54 -1.92 -11.98
N GLU A 171 5.89 -1.16 -13.01
CA GLU A 171 4.96 -0.83 -14.10
C GLU A 171 4.49 -2.06 -14.88
N GLU A 172 5.38 -2.99 -15.20
CA GLU A 172 5.05 -4.21 -15.95
C GLU A 172 4.01 -5.07 -15.22
N GLN A 173 4.27 -5.42 -13.97
CA GLN A 173 3.40 -6.28 -13.17
C GLN A 173 2.12 -5.55 -12.74
N TYR A 174 2.19 -4.23 -12.49
CA TYR A 174 0.99 -3.43 -12.23
C TYR A 174 0.08 -3.34 -13.46
N ASN A 175 0.64 -3.22 -14.67
CA ASN A 175 -0.14 -3.27 -15.91
C ASN A 175 -0.84 -4.62 -16.10
N ARG A 176 -0.17 -5.73 -15.76
CA ARG A 176 -0.80 -7.06 -15.71
C ARG A 176 -1.95 -7.10 -14.70
N TYR A 177 -1.72 -6.59 -13.48
CA TYR A 177 -2.76 -6.47 -12.46
C TYR A 177 -3.97 -5.63 -12.93
N GLN A 178 -3.75 -4.53 -13.65
CA GLN A 178 -4.86 -3.69 -14.16
C GLN A 178 -5.72 -4.43 -15.20
N ARG A 179 -5.14 -5.35 -15.97
CA ARG A 179 -5.86 -6.17 -16.96
C ARG A 179 -6.53 -7.40 -16.33
N TYR A 180 -6.07 -7.81 -15.16
CA TYR A 180 -6.53 -8.99 -14.44
C TYR A 180 -8.05 -9.10 -14.37
N GLY A 181 -8.77 -8.02 -14.03
CA GLY A 181 -10.23 -8.09 -13.93
C GLY A 181 -10.95 -8.33 -15.26
N ALA A 182 -10.44 -7.76 -16.36
CA ALA A 182 -10.97 -8.03 -17.69
C ALA A 182 -10.64 -9.47 -18.14
N GLU A 183 -9.43 -9.94 -17.81
CA GLU A 183 -9.00 -11.31 -18.08
C GLU A 183 -9.85 -12.34 -17.34
N GLU A 184 -10.10 -12.16 -16.05
CA GLU A 184 -10.95 -13.05 -15.26
C GLU A 184 -12.39 -13.09 -15.78
N CYS A 185 -12.94 -11.95 -16.20
CA CYS A 185 -14.26 -11.89 -16.83
C CYS A 185 -14.33 -12.80 -18.08
N VAL A 186 -13.31 -12.73 -18.95
CA VAL A 186 -13.23 -13.58 -20.15
C VAL A 186 -13.20 -15.06 -19.78
N LEU A 187 -12.44 -15.45 -18.75
CA LEU A 187 -12.34 -16.84 -18.31
C LEU A 187 -13.64 -17.35 -17.69
N GLN A 188 -14.30 -16.54 -16.87
CA GLN A 188 -15.60 -16.88 -16.28
C GLN A 188 -16.68 -17.09 -17.34
N MET A 189 -16.58 -16.40 -18.48
CA MET A 189 -17.43 -16.62 -19.66
C MET A 189 -17.02 -17.86 -20.49
N GLY A 190 -16.05 -18.66 -20.03
CA GLY A 190 -15.55 -19.84 -20.74
C GLY A 190 -14.53 -19.53 -21.85
N GLY A 191 -14.05 -18.28 -21.92
CA GLY A 191 -13.04 -17.83 -22.86
C GLY A 191 -11.63 -18.31 -22.55
N VAL A 192 -10.66 -17.81 -23.31
CA VAL A 192 -9.24 -18.08 -23.14
C VAL A 192 -8.40 -16.83 -23.40
N LEU A 193 -7.22 -16.76 -22.78
CA LEU A 193 -6.25 -15.73 -23.11
C LEU A 193 -5.23 -16.24 -24.14
N CYS A 194 -4.78 -15.33 -25.00
CA CYS A 194 -3.64 -15.57 -25.88
C CYS A 194 -2.35 -15.79 -25.04
N PRO A 195 -1.64 -16.92 -25.21
CA PRO A 195 -0.42 -17.23 -24.46
C PRO A 195 0.83 -16.52 -25.00
N THR A 196 0.74 -15.89 -26.18
CA THR A 196 1.88 -15.20 -26.80
C THR A 196 2.41 -14.09 -25.89
N PRO A 197 3.72 -14.11 -25.54
CA PRO A 197 4.33 -13.05 -24.73
C PRO A 197 4.06 -11.67 -25.31
N GLY A 198 3.55 -10.76 -24.49
CA GLY A 198 3.22 -9.39 -24.90
C GLY A 198 1.83 -9.19 -25.54
N CYS A 199 1.09 -10.27 -25.84
CA CYS A 199 -0.29 -10.16 -26.34
C CYS A 199 -1.33 -10.21 -25.21
N GLY A 200 -1.61 -11.39 -24.66
CA GLY A 200 -2.60 -11.57 -23.58
C GLY A 200 -4.05 -11.22 -23.95
N ALA A 201 -4.39 -11.14 -25.25
CA ALA A 201 -5.75 -10.82 -25.68
C ALA A 201 -6.77 -11.85 -25.15
N GLY A 202 -7.89 -11.37 -24.63
CA GLY A 202 -9.01 -12.18 -24.17
C GLY A 202 -9.92 -12.58 -25.33
N LEU A 203 -10.10 -13.89 -25.53
CA LEU A 203 -10.84 -14.48 -26.65
C LEU A 203 -12.04 -15.26 -26.12
N LEU A 204 -13.19 -15.13 -26.76
CA LEU A 204 -14.42 -15.88 -26.48
C LEU A 204 -14.76 -16.81 -27.66
N PRO A 205 -13.98 -17.88 -27.89
CA PRO A 205 -14.27 -18.84 -28.94
C PRO A 205 -15.48 -19.71 -28.58
N GLU A 206 -16.09 -20.33 -29.59
CA GLU A 206 -17.15 -21.31 -29.37
C GLU A 206 -16.71 -22.44 -28.41
N PRO A 207 -17.60 -22.95 -27.55
CA PRO A 207 -17.30 -24.10 -26.69
C PRO A 207 -16.84 -25.31 -27.51
N GLY A 208 -15.80 -26.01 -27.05
CA GLY A 208 -15.28 -27.22 -27.70
C GLY A 208 -14.27 -26.99 -28.83
N LEU A 209 -14.07 -25.74 -29.29
CA LEU A 209 -13.04 -25.44 -30.28
C LEU A 209 -11.64 -25.59 -29.68
N ARG A 210 -10.81 -26.51 -30.20
CA ARG A 210 -9.41 -26.69 -29.75
C ARG A 210 -8.42 -25.77 -30.44
N ARG A 211 -8.67 -25.43 -31.71
CA ARG A 211 -7.84 -24.51 -32.49
C ARG A 211 -8.28 -23.08 -32.23
N ILE A 212 -7.46 -22.30 -31.53
CA ILE A 212 -7.77 -20.89 -31.23
C ILE A 212 -6.91 -20.00 -32.10
N VAL A 213 -7.52 -19.00 -32.74
CA VAL A 213 -6.82 -17.96 -33.50
C VAL A 213 -6.94 -16.64 -32.74
N CYS A 214 -5.80 -16.04 -32.42
CA CYS A 214 -5.76 -14.69 -31.86
C CYS A 214 -5.84 -13.67 -33.01
N GLU A 215 -7.03 -13.45 -33.55
CA GLU A 215 -7.20 -12.66 -34.76
C GLU A 215 -6.74 -11.19 -34.59
N PRO A 216 -5.94 -10.66 -35.53
CA PRO A 216 -5.51 -9.25 -35.50
C PRO A 216 -6.63 -8.26 -35.87
N GLY A 217 -7.88 -8.73 -36.06
CA GLY A 217 -9.05 -7.89 -36.29
C GLY A 217 -9.21 -6.85 -35.17
N ASN A 218 -9.42 -5.58 -35.54
CA ASN A 218 -9.45 -4.42 -34.64
C ASN A 218 -8.12 -4.09 -33.92
N GLY A 219 -6.99 -4.69 -34.31
CA GLY A 219 -5.65 -4.33 -33.81
C GLY A 219 -5.32 -4.84 -32.40
N ILE A 220 -6.06 -5.83 -31.89
CA ILE A 220 -5.92 -6.33 -30.52
C ILE A 220 -5.21 -7.70 -30.47
N GLY A 221 -5.47 -8.59 -31.44
CA GLY A 221 -4.80 -9.89 -31.52
C GLY A 221 -3.45 -9.86 -32.23
N CYS A 222 -2.63 -10.89 -32.00
CA CYS A 222 -1.27 -11.00 -32.55
C CYS A 222 -1.14 -11.94 -33.76
N GLY A 223 -2.23 -12.57 -34.20
CA GLY A 223 -2.26 -13.54 -35.28
C GLY A 223 -1.80 -14.95 -34.91
N SER A 224 -1.45 -15.20 -33.64
CA SER A 224 -1.01 -16.53 -33.21
C SER A 224 -2.15 -17.56 -33.25
N VAL A 225 -1.79 -18.81 -33.55
CA VAL A 225 -2.71 -19.95 -33.56
C VAL A 225 -2.22 -20.97 -32.55
N PHE A 226 -3.03 -21.26 -31.54
CA PHE A 226 -2.62 -22.07 -30.40
C PHE A 226 -3.70 -23.07 -29.97
N CYS A 227 -3.28 -24.08 -29.22
CA CYS A 227 -4.17 -25.09 -28.67
C CYS A 227 -4.86 -24.58 -27.39
N ARG A 228 -6.19 -24.73 -27.33
CA ARG A 228 -6.99 -24.35 -26.15
C ARG A 228 -6.54 -25.08 -24.88
N GLU A 229 -6.07 -26.31 -24.99
CA GLU A 229 -5.80 -27.18 -23.85
C GLU A 229 -4.39 -26.94 -23.28
N CYS A 230 -3.34 -27.16 -24.07
CA CYS A 230 -1.95 -27.02 -23.62
C CYS A 230 -1.39 -25.60 -23.73
N LYS A 231 -2.07 -24.67 -24.40
CA LYS A 231 -1.60 -23.29 -24.68
C LYS A 231 -0.34 -23.19 -25.55
N GLU A 232 0.13 -24.30 -26.12
CA GLU A 232 1.22 -24.33 -27.10
C GLU A 232 0.71 -24.03 -28.53
N GLU A 233 1.64 -23.95 -29.50
CA GLU A 233 1.29 -23.87 -30.92
C GLU A 233 0.27 -24.94 -31.30
N PHE A 234 -0.69 -24.58 -32.17
CA PHE A 234 -1.76 -25.50 -32.51
C PHE A 234 -1.20 -26.76 -33.19
N HIS A 235 -1.66 -27.91 -32.70
CA HIS A 235 -1.28 -29.22 -33.21
C HIS A 235 -2.52 -30.12 -33.36
N GLU A 236 -2.43 -31.04 -34.32
CA GLU A 236 -3.40 -32.13 -34.47
C GLU A 236 -3.02 -33.30 -33.53
N GLY A 237 -4.01 -34.06 -33.06
CA GLY A 237 -3.79 -35.16 -32.10
C GLY A 237 -3.73 -34.74 -30.63
N GLU A 238 -3.43 -35.67 -29.72
CA GLU A 238 -3.44 -35.42 -28.27
C GLU A 238 -2.35 -34.44 -27.83
N CYS A 239 -2.59 -33.70 -26.74
CA CYS A 239 -1.57 -32.83 -26.16
C CYS A 239 -0.45 -33.67 -25.54
N ASN A 240 0.79 -33.32 -25.84
CA ASN A 240 1.94 -34.05 -25.34
C ASN A 240 1.99 -33.88 -23.81
N SER A 241 1.77 -34.98 -23.08
CA SER A 241 1.47 -34.98 -21.64
C SER A 241 2.66 -34.62 -20.72
N LEU A 242 3.75 -34.07 -21.27
CA LEU A 242 4.88 -33.55 -20.48
C LEU A 242 4.52 -32.27 -19.71
N LEU A 243 3.39 -31.65 -20.06
CA LEU A 243 2.76 -30.54 -19.35
C LEU A 243 1.31 -30.90 -19.04
N SER A 244 1.08 -32.01 -18.34
CA SER A 244 -0.19 -32.10 -17.59
C SER A 244 -0.27 -30.87 -16.70
N PRO A 245 -1.35 -30.06 -16.72
CA PRO A 245 -1.72 -29.33 -15.53
C PRO A 245 -2.02 -30.43 -14.52
N GLN A 246 -1.02 -30.77 -13.70
CA GLN A 246 -1.20 -31.58 -12.51
C GLN A 246 -2.49 -31.06 -11.90
N GLY A 247 -3.50 -31.93 -11.88
CA GLY A 247 -4.87 -31.55 -11.57
C GLY A 247 -4.82 -30.56 -10.43
N ALA A 248 -5.44 -29.39 -10.63
CA ALA A 248 -5.51 -28.35 -9.64
C ALA A 248 -6.18 -28.95 -8.40
N THR A 249 -5.37 -29.59 -7.57
CA THR A 249 -5.60 -29.71 -6.15
C THR A 249 -5.73 -28.27 -5.73
N ALA A 250 -6.98 -27.84 -5.57
CA ALA A 250 -7.33 -26.64 -4.85
C ALA A 250 -6.76 -26.81 -3.43
N GLN A 251 -5.47 -26.51 -3.25
CA GLN A 251 -4.66 -26.53 -2.01
C GLN A 251 -3.19 -26.42 -2.47
N LYS A 252 -2.41 -25.39 -2.14
CA LYS A 252 -2.40 -24.53 -0.95
C LYS A 252 -2.05 -23.11 -1.40
N GLY A 253 -2.78 -22.12 -0.91
CA GLY A 253 -2.39 -20.71 -1.05
C GLY A 253 -0.97 -20.48 -0.52
N TYR A 254 -0.46 -19.26 -0.73
CA TYR A 254 0.86 -18.85 -0.25
C TYR A 254 1.12 -19.34 1.19
N VAL A 255 2.03 -20.29 1.34
CA VAL A 255 2.21 -21.02 2.61
C VAL A 255 3.00 -20.14 3.57
N VAL A 256 2.42 -19.89 4.74
CA VAL A 256 3.04 -19.15 5.82
C VAL A 256 3.29 -20.09 7.00
N ASP A 257 4.47 -20.02 7.58
CA ASP A 257 4.81 -20.72 8.81
C ASP A 257 4.06 -20.11 10.01
N GLU A 258 3.40 -20.95 10.82
CA GLU A 258 2.56 -20.49 11.92
C GLU A 258 3.36 -19.73 13.00
N HIS A 259 4.59 -20.18 13.28
CA HIS A 259 5.47 -19.52 14.25
C HIS A 259 5.98 -18.18 13.73
N ALA A 260 6.29 -18.10 12.43
CA ALA A 260 6.61 -16.84 11.78
C ALA A 260 5.42 -15.86 11.82
N ALA A 261 4.20 -16.33 11.59
CA ALA A 261 2.98 -15.52 11.71
C ALA A 261 2.77 -14.98 13.13
N MET A 262 3.03 -15.78 14.17
CA MET A 262 2.96 -15.32 15.57
C MET A 262 3.97 -14.21 15.88
N LYS A 263 5.20 -14.31 15.35
CA LYS A 263 6.25 -13.29 15.58
C LYS A 263 6.06 -12.03 14.73
N ALA A 264 5.48 -12.16 13.55
CA ALA A 264 5.32 -11.07 12.60
C ALA A 264 4.05 -10.23 12.85
N ARG A 265 3.72 -9.95 14.11
CA ARG A 265 2.54 -9.15 14.49
C ARG A 265 2.95 -7.73 14.89
N TRP A 266 2.27 -6.72 14.36
CA TRP A 266 2.61 -5.32 14.67
C TRP A 266 2.33 -4.93 16.12
N GLU A 267 1.32 -5.56 16.73
CA GLU A 267 0.82 -5.21 18.07
C GLU A 267 1.26 -6.18 19.17
N GLU A 268 2.05 -7.22 18.88
CA GLU A 268 2.42 -8.23 19.87
C GLU A 268 3.95 -8.37 20.01
N ALA A 269 4.45 -7.99 21.19
CA ALA A 269 5.83 -8.08 21.70
C ALA A 269 6.88 -7.17 21.01
N SER A 270 7.41 -6.16 21.70
CA SER A 270 8.26 -6.45 22.86
C SER A 270 7.95 -5.55 24.06
N ARG A 271 8.26 -6.08 25.25
CA ARG A 271 8.44 -5.34 26.52
C ARG A 271 9.35 -4.11 26.39
N GLU A 272 10.00 -3.87 25.25
CA GLU A 272 10.73 -2.64 24.98
C GLU A 272 9.84 -1.49 24.49
N THR A 273 8.69 -1.72 23.86
CA THR A 273 7.76 -0.63 23.49
C THR A 273 7.01 -0.09 24.72
N ILE A 274 7.01 -0.85 25.82
CA ILE A 274 6.66 -0.36 27.16
C ILE A 274 7.64 0.75 27.62
N LYS A 275 8.85 0.84 27.05
CA LYS A 275 9.74 2.02 27.09
C LYS A 275 9.31 2.94 25.92
N LYS A 276 8.58 4.03 26.05
CA LYS A 276 8.33 4.99 27.13
C LYS A 276 7.02 5.65 26.72
N THR A 277 5.88 5.32 27.32
CA THR A 277 4.65 6.12 27.16
C THR A 277 4.85 7.53 27.71
N THR A 278 5.91 7.73 28.49
CA THR A 278 6.28 8.99 29.15
C THR A 278 7.70 9.42 28.80
N LYS A 279 7.88 10.63 28.27
CA LYS A 279 9.20 11.24 27.99
C LYS A 279 9.32 12.58 28.71
N PRO A 280 10.53 12.98 29.16
CA PRO A 280 10.74 14.28 29.77
C PRO A 280 10.55 15.40 28.73
N CYS A 281 9.88 16.49 29.12
CA CYS A 281 9.80 17.70 28.31
C CYS A 281 11.22 18.26 28.05
N PRO A 282 11.62 18.53 26.79
CA PRO A 282 12.97 19.01 26.48
C PRO A 282 13.35 20.35 27.14
N ASN A 283 12.36 21.16 27.52
CA ASN A 283 12.59 22.47 28.12
C ASN A 283 12.60 22.45 29.67
N CYS A 284 11.73 21.66 30.31
CA CYS A 284 11.57 21.69 31.77
C CYS A 284 11.68 20.33 32.47
N ASN A 285 12.02 19.28 31.72
CA ASN A 285 12.29 17.92 32.18
C ASN A 285 11.16 17.20 32.94
N ILE A 286 9.96 17.80 33.03
CA ILE A 286 8.83 17.09 33.65
C ILE A 286 8.43 15.89 32.77
N PRO A 287 8.03 14.76 33.37
CA PRO A 287 7.49 13.64 32.63
C PRO A 287 6.20 14.04 31.89
N VAL A 288 6.11 13.76 30.60
CA VAL A 288 4.93 13.99 29.76
C VAL A 288 4.53 12.68 29.09
N GLU A 289 3.26 12.31 29.23
CA GLU A 289 2.69 11.10 28.63
C GLU A 289 2.18 11.35 27.19
N LYS A 290 2.35 10.39 26.28
CA LYS A 290 1.81 10.42 24.92
C LYS A 290 0.40 9.84 24.89
N ASN A 291 -0.61 10.70 24.72
CA ASN A 291 -2.03 10.32 24.72
C ASN A 291 -2.63 10.25 23.31
N GLY A 292 -2.00 9.49 22.40
CA GLY A 292 -2.50 9.28 21.03
C GLY A 292 -1.40 9.12 19.97
N GLY A 293 -1.80 9.10 18.70
CA GLY A 293 -0.88 8.93 17.56
C GLY A 293 -0.12 10.20 17.16
N CYS A 294 -0.62 11.39 17.51
CA CYS A 294 0.01 12.67 17.19
C CYS A 294 1.40 12.80 17.84
N MET A 295 2.39 13.28 17.07
CA MET A 295 3.76 13.53 17.53
C MET A 295 3.97 14.97 18.03
N HIS A 296 3.02 15.87 17.80
CA HIS A 296 3.06 17.25 18.30
C HIS A 296 2.58 17.28 19.75
N MET A 297 3.52 17.46 20.66
CA MET A 297 3.27 17.48 22.10
C MET A 297 3.31 18.90 22.62
N LYS A 298 2.45 19.21 23.58
CA LYS A 298 2.47 20.45 24.34
C LYS A 298 2.73 20.15 25.81
N CYS A 299 3.74 20.78 26.40
CA CYS A 299 4.05 20.59 27.81
C CYS A 299 2.84 21.00 28.67
N PRO A 300 2.29 20.11 29.51
CA PRO A 300 1.09 20.40 30.30
C PRO A 300 1.35 21.43 31.41
N ARG A 301 2.64 21.66 31.76
CA ARG A 301 3.05 22.62 32.77
C ARG A 301 2.71 24.06 32.34
N PRO A 302 1.82 24.79 33.06
CA PRO A 302 1.32 26.10 32.64
C PRO A 302 2.40 27.16 32.40
N GLN A 303 3.50 27.10 33.14
CA GLN A 303 4.66 28.00 33.02
C GLN A 303 5.65 27.60 31.92
N CYS A 304 5.51 26.42 31.31
CA CYS A 304 6.39 25.96 30.24
C CYS A 304 5.68 26.05 28.88
N ARG A 305 4.57 25.34 28.70
CA ARG A 305 3.77 25.26 27.45
C ARG A 305 4.58 24.99 26.17
N PHE A 306 5.81 24.51 26.29
CA PHE A 306 6.71 24.26 25.17
C PHE A 306 6.10 23.21 24.24
N GLU A 307 6.13 23.48 22.94
CA GLU A 307 5.61 22.60 21.90
C GLU A 307 6.76 21.88 21.22
N TRP A 308 6.72 20.55 21.21
CA TRP A 308 7.85 19.72 20.83
C TRP A 308 7.42 18.44 20.10
N CYS A 309 8.32 17.89 19.30
CA CYS A 309 8.09 16.62 18.61
C CYS A 309 8.45 15.45 19.54
N TRP A 310 7.49 14.55 19.78
CA TRP A 310 7.69 13.35 20.62
C TRP A 310 8.85 12.48 20.15
N ASN A 311 9.05 12.35 18.84
CA ASN A 311 10.12 11.54 18.26
C ASN A 311 11.48 12.25 18.35
N CYS A 312 11.56 13.50 17.89
CA CYS A 312 12.82 14.24 17.79
C CYS A 312 13.33 14.80 19.12
N GLY A 313 12.44 15.07 20.08
CA GLY A 313 12.81 15.76 21.32
C GLY A 313 13.20 17.24 21.12
N LEU A 314 12.82 17.83 19.98
CA LEU A 314 13.12 19.21 19.59
C LEU A 314 11.84 20.03 19.49
N GLU A 315 11.98 21.36 19.41
CA GLU A 315 10.86 22.28 19.15
C GLU A 315 10.06 21.87 17.91
N TRP A 316 8.74 21.93 18.03
CA TRP A 316 7.83 21.55 16.95
C TRP A 316 8.04 22.44 15.72
N ASN A 317 8.19 21.82 14.56
CA ASN A 317 8.53 22.52 13.32
C ASN A 317 7.90 21.87 12.09
N ARG A 318 7.95 22.59 10.96
CA ARG A 318 7.35 22.15 9.69
C ARG A 318 7.96 20.88 9.11
N THR A 319 9.21 20.56 9.45
CA THR A 319 9.84 19.30 9.05
C THR A 319 9.20 18.13 9.79
N CYS A 320 9.00 18.24 11.11
CA CYS A 320 8.28 17.22 11.89
C CYS A 320 6.83 17.04 11.42
N MET A 321 6.13 18.15 11.12
CA MET A 321 4.78 18.10 10.51
C MET A 321 4.77 17.34 9.18
N GLY A 322 5.81 17.52 8.35
CA GLY A 322 5.89 16.90 7.05
C GLY A 322 6.25 15.42 7.10
N ASP A 323 7.23 15.06 7.91
CA ASP A 323 7.88 13.75 7.83
C ASP A 323 7.23 12.72 8.77
N HIS A 324 6.67 13.15 9.91
CA HIS A 324 6.12 12.25 10.94
C HIS A 324 5.13 12.96 11.88
N TRP A 325 4.07 13.58 11.34
CA TRP A 325 3.06 14.25 12.17
C TRP A 325 2.38 13.28 13.15
N PHE A 326 2.12 12.05 12.71
CA PHE A 326 1.57 10.97 13.51
C PHE A 326 2.28 9.65 13.21
N ASP A 327 2.17 8.70 14.14
CA ASP A 327 2.54 7.28 13.99
C ASP A 327 1.51 6.44 14.75
#